data_AF-A0A164KXQ1-F1
#
_entry.id   AF-A0A164KXQ1-F1
#
_cell.length_a   1.000
_cell.length_b   1.000
_cell.length_c   1.000
_cell.angle_alpha   90.00
_cell.angle_beta   90.00
_cell.angle_gamma   90.00
#
_symmetry.space_group_name_H-M   'P 1'
#
loop_
_entity.id
_entity.type
_entity.pdbx_description
1 polymer ?
#
loop_
_entity_poly.entity_id
_entity_poly.type
_entity_poly.pdbx_seq_one_letter_code
_entity_poly.pdbx_strand_id
1 'polypeptide(L)'
;MVDGKVQNLPTSFDSALEFVDKVNKKYEPTSVHTTGHSKGAAEAQYVAAERNFYTTTFAAPNIYRLLSDKAKKRVDEGVMENKAVDYTHKKDAVGNFEQFGAPMIGKQFTTKSNGVDRVLAVLFMGEHPMKTFKDMFRKNGSVRLELEPDEIMKHARELQQLGDVLSTVIRNIEEFQQKEAEGISQLKRKLKYETQPGGKYHLLAEYEIDDAIREVAKATQNGQEYFYNVQLAEELIHNLKKKQRELQQFGEEIIHAANSLRDKDGQLNKNFKGLVK
;
A
#
# COMPACT_ATOMS: atom_id res chain seq x y z
N MET A 1 32.58 43.89 -8.26
CA MET A 1 33.62 43.30 -9.13
C MET A 1 34.97 43.77 -8.60
N VAL A 2 35.80 42.85 -8.13
CA VAL A 2 37.21 43.11 -7.80
C VAL A 2 37.98 41.93 -8.42
N ASP A 3 38.84 42.24 -9.39
CA ASP A 3 39.91 41.39 -9.96
C ASP A 3 39.62 40.08 -10.70
N GLY A 4 38.42 39.85 -11.27
CA GLY A 4 38.23 38.89 -12.38
C GLY A 4 38.61 37.41 -12.12
N LYS A 5 39.05 37.07 -10.91
CA LYS A 5 39.19 35.71 -10.40
C LYS A 5 37.92 35.40 -9.62
N VAL A 6 37.20 34.36 -10.01
CA VAL A 6 36.13 33.79 -9.17
C VAL A 6 36.78 33.40 -7.85
N GLN A 7 36.50 34.17 -6.80
CA GLN A 7 36.92 33.81 -5.46
C GLN A 7 36.09 32.58 -5.08
N ASN A 8 36.70 31.39 -5.08
CA ASN A 8 36.09 30.17 -4.55
C ASN A 8 35.98 30.33 -3.03
N LEU A 9 34.92 31.02 -2.60
CA LEU A 9 34.56 31.08 -1.19
C LEU A 9 34.03 29.70 -0.76
N PRO A 10 34.48 29.16 0.38
CA PRO A 10 34.02 27.86 0.85
C PRO A 10 32.51 27.86 1.04
N THR A 11 31.86 26.81 0.57
CA THR A 11 30.42 26.62 0.71
C THR A 11 30.07 26.16 2.12
N SER A 12 28.78 26.15 2.46
CA SER A 12 28.33 25.55 3.73
C SER A 12 28.57 24.04 3.77
N PHE A 13 28.63 23.37 2.61
CA PHE A 13 29.04 21.96 2.49
C PHE A 13 30.52 21.74 2.82
N ASP A 14 31.40 22.62 2.33
CA ASP A 14 32.84 22.57 2.63
C ASP A 14 33.08 22.81 4.12
N SER A 15 32.37 23.78 4.69
CA SER A 15 32.46 24.12 6.11
C SER A 15 31.97 22.96 7.00
N ALA A 16 30.92 22.25 6.59
CA ALA A 16 30.40 21.10 7.32
C ALA A 16 31.39 19.92 7.33
N LEU A 17 32.07 19.67 6.20
CA LEU A 17 33.14 18.67 6.12
C LEU A 17 34.33 19.03 7.02
N GLU A 18 34.78 20.28 6.96
CA GLU A 18 35.91 20.74 7.77
C GLU A 18 35.59 20.63 9.27
N PHE A 19 34.36 20.98 9.65
CA PHE A 19 33.89 20.85 11.03
C PHE A 19 33.96 19.40 11.52
N VAL A 20 33.39 18.44 10.77
CA VAL A 20 33.40 17.04 11.21
C VAL A 20 34.80 16.46 11.25
N ASP A 21 35.69 16.84 10.32
CA ASP A 21 37.08 16.38 10.30
C ASP A 21 37.84 16.89 11.54
N LYS A 22 37.62 18.14 11.95
CA LYS A 22 38.19 18.71 13.18
C LYS A 22 37.68 17.99 14.43
N VAL A 23 36.37 17.72 14.50
CA VAL A 23 35.75 16.99 15.62
C VAL A 23 36.34 15.59 15.70
N ASN A 24 36.40 14.86 14.59
CA ASN A 24 36.92 13.49 14.57
C ASN A 24 38.38 13.40 14.94
N LYS A 25 39.20 14.35 14.48
CA LYS A 25 40.62 14.43 14.86
C LYS A 25 40.81 14.68 16.36
N LYS A 26 39.90 15.43 16.99
CA LYS A 26 40.03 15.81 18.40
C LYS A 26 39.46 14.75 19.35
N TYR A 27 38.35 14.12 18.97
CA TYR A 27 37.57 13.27 19.87
C TYR A 27 37.60 11.79 19.49
N GLU A 28 38.13 11.43 18.32
CA GLU A 28 38.28 10.05 17.82
C GLU A 28 37.03 9.17 18.07
N PRO A 29 35.83 9.62 17.64
CA PRO A 29 34.60 8.92 17.94
C PRO A 29 34.56 7.56 17.24
N THR A 30 33.97 6.56 17.90
CA THR A 30 33.76 5.22 17.32
C THR A 30 32.72 5.21 16.20
N SER A 31 31.81 6.19 16.19
CA SER A 31 30.82 6.37 15.13
C SER A 31 30.34 7.82 15.04
N VAL A 32 30.00 8.27 13.83
CA VAL A 32 29.47 9.60 13.54
C VAL A 32 28.12 9.47 12.86
N HIS A 33 27.15 10.24 13.35
CA HIS A 33 25.80 10.30 12.81
C HIS A 33 25.42 11.74 12.53
N THR A 34 25.01 12.03 11.30
CA THR A 34 24.55 13.35 10.89
C THR A 34 23.03 13.38 10.77
N THR A 35 22.44 14.55 10.95
CA THR A 35 21.00 14.75 10.77
C THR A 35 20.72 16.19 10.36
N GLY A 36 19.56 16.42 9.77
CA GLY A 36 19.12 17.73 9.36
C GLY A 36 17.76 17.68 8.67
N HIS A 37 17.21 18.85 8.40
CA HIS A 37 15.99 19.04 7.60
C HIS A 37 16.30 19.93 6.40
N SER A 38 15.66 19.68 5.25
CA SER A 38 15.76 20.53 4.05
C SER A 38 17.22 20.73 3.60
N LYS A 39 17.71 21.96 3.49
CA LYS A 39 19.11 22.25 3.19
C LYS A 39 20.08 21.63 4.22
N GLY A 40 19.72 21.62 5.50
CA GLY A 40 20.53 20.98 6.54
C GLY A 40 20.59 19.46 6.38
N ALA A 41 19.52 18.86 5.85
CA ALA A 41 19.53 17.45 5.44
C ALA A 41 20.47 17.20 4.27
N ALA A 42 20.50 18.11 3.28
CA ALA A 42 21.45 18.08 2.17
C ALA A 42 22.91 18.06 2.67
N GLU A 43 23.24 18.96 3.59
CA GLU A 43 24.58 19.06 4.20
C GLU A 43 24.93 17.81 5.01
N ALA A 44 23.97 17.27 5.77
CA ALA A 44 24.14 16.02 6.52
C ALA A 44 24.41 14.83 5.58
N GLN A 45 23.62 14.66 4.51
CA GLN A 45 23.84 13.60 3.53
C GLN A 45 25.19 13.74 2.81
N TYR A 46 25.57 14.96 2.47
CA TYR A 46 26.86 15.26 1.84
C TYR A 46 28.02 14.81 2.74
N VAL A 47 28.03 15.23 4.01
CA VAL A 47 29.06 14.82 4.98
C VAL A 47 29.10 13.29 5.14
N ALA A 48 27.94 12.65 5.26
CA ALA A 48 27.85 11.22 5.43
C ALA A 48 28.37 10.42 4.23
N ALA A 49 28.00 10.82 3.02
CA ALA A 49 28.47 10.16 1.79
C ALA A 49 29.98 10.37 1.57
N GLU A 50 30.51 11.55 1.86
CA GLU A 50 31.93 11.89 1.70
C GLU A 50 32.83 11.14 2.69
N ARG A 51 32.38 10.99 3.95
CA ARG A 51 33.16 10.37 5.02
C ARG A 51 32.71 8.96 5.41
N ASN A 52 31.71 8.41 4.73
CA ASN A 52 31.15 7.08 4.98
C ASN A 52 30.52 6.92 6.39
N PHE A 53 29.84 7.97 6.84
CA PHE A 53 29.13 8.02 8.13
C PHE A 53 27.67 7.61 7.99
N TYR A 54 26.98 7.52 9.13
CA TYR A 54 25.53 7.30 9.18
C TYR A 54 24.80 8.64 9.10
N THR A 55 23.61 8.66 8.51
CA THR A 55 22.77 9.85 8.46
C THR A 55 21.29 9.53 8.51
N THR A 56 20.54 10.33 9.26
CA THR A 56 19.08 10.30 9.29
C THR A 56 18.57 11.69 8.99
N THR A 57 17.88 11.87 7.87
CA THR A 57 17.48 13.20 7.38
C THR A 57 15.98 13.32 7.14
N PHE A 58 15.52 14.56 7.00
CA PHE A 58 14.13 14.89 6.75
C PHE A 58 14.03 15.86 5.56
N ALA A 59 13.24 15.51 4.56
CA ALA A 59 13.05 16.32 3.35
C ALA A 59 14.37 16.70 2.66
N ALA A 60 15.31 15.77 2.52
CA ALA A 60 16.59 16.07 1.88
C ALA A 60 16.41 16.28 0.37
N PRO A 61 16.89 17.40 -0.21
CA PRO A 61 17.06 17.46 -1.66
C PRO A 61 18.15 16.48 -2.09
N ASN A 62 18.04 15.91 -3.29
CA ASN A 62 19.07 15.00 -3.80
C ASN A 62 20.39 15.76 -4.08
N ILE A 63 21.47 15.36 -3.38
CA ILE A 63 22.81 15.95 -3.48
C ILE A 63 23.80 15.13 -4.32
N TYR A 64 23.37 14.04 -4.96
CA TYR A 64 24.27 13.10 -5.64
C TYR A 64 25.25 13.79 -6.61
N ARG A 65 24.77 14.79 -7.36
CA ARG A 65 25.61 15.52 -8.33
C ARG A 65 26.70 16.36 -7.69
N LEU A 66 26.52 16.77 -6.43
CA LEU A 66 27.50 17.56 -5.67
C LEU A 66 28.62 16.69 -5.08
N LEU A 67 28.42 15.38 -5.00
CA LEU A 67 29.39 14.46 -4.41
C LEU A 67 30.67 14.33 -5.22
N SER A 68 31.77 14.09 -4.52
CA SER A 68 33.03 13.63 -5.08
C SER A 68 32.86 12.26 -5.75
N ASP A 69 33.74 11.90 -6.68
CA ASP A 69 33.70 10.60 -7.37
C ASP A 69 33.81 9.42 -6.39
N LYS A 70 34.58 9.60 -5.29
CA LYS A 70 34.69 8.61 -4.23
C LYS A 70 33.35 8.41 -3.50
N ALA A 71 32.63 9.49 -3.23
CA ALA A 71 31.34 9.43 -2.57
C ALA A 71 30.25 8.89 -3.52
N LYS A 72 30.24 9.30 -4.79
CA LYS A 72 29.36 8.72 -5.83
C LYS A 72 29.54 7.22 -5.93
N LYS A 73 30.78 6.74 -6.01
CA LYS A 73 31.08 5.31 -6.05
C LYS A 73 30.47 4.55 -4.86
N ARG A 74 30.52 5.10 -3.64
CA ARG A 74 29.87 4.47 -2.47
C ARG A 74 28.35 4.40 -2.60
N VAL A 75 27.74 5.44 -3.16
CA VAL A 75 26.30 5.47 -3.43
C VAL A 75 25.94 4.43 -4.49
N ASP A 76 26.66 4.42 -5.60
CA ASP A 76 26.43 3.52 -6.75
C ASP A 76 26.64 2.03 -6.38
N GLU A 77 27.58 1.74 -5.47
CA GLU A 77 27.83 0.40 -4.94
C GLU A 77 26.86 -0.01 -3.81
N GLY A 78 25.90 0.85 -3.45
CA GLY A 78 24.89 0.57 -2.43
C GLY A 78 25.40 0.62 -0.97
N VAL A 79 26.64 1.06 -0.74
CA VAL A 79 27.23 1.16 0.62
C VAL A 79 26.38 2.04 1.52
N MET A 80 25.82 3.11 0.96
CA MET A 80 25.03 4.09 1.70
C MET A 80 23.59 3.63 1.96
N GLU A 81 23.07 2.56 1.34
CA GLU A 81 21.72 2.03 1.60
C GLU A 81 21.53 1.53 3.04
N ASN A 82 22.62 1.14 3.71
CA ASN A 82 22.61 0.69 5.10
C ASN A 82 23.06 1.78 6.08
N LYS A 83 23.31 3.00 5.59
CA LYS A 83 23.87 4.11 6.39
C LYS A 83 23.07 5.40 6.31
N ALA A 84 22.42 5.66 5.19
CA ALA A 84 21.65 6.87 4.95
C ALA A 84 20.15 6.55 4.86
N VAL A 85 19.38 7.21 5.72
CA VAL A 85 17.92 7.16 5.73
C VAL A 85 17.39 8.58 5.62
N ASP A 86 16.50 8.83 4.66
CA ASP A 86 15.78 10.08 4.50
C ASP A 86 14.27 9.87 4.67
N TYR A 87 13.62 10.77 5.40
CA TYR A 87 12.18 10.77 5.58
C TYR A 87 11.56 11.96 4.84
N THR A 88 10.63 11.70 3.93
CA THR A 88 9.84 12.72 3.22
C THR A 88 8.34 12.43 3.37
N HIS A 89 7.48 13.25 2.79
CA HIS A 89 6.04 12.98 2.63
C HIS A 89 5.59 13.33 1.21
N LYS A 90 4.51 12.72 0.71
CA LYS A 90 4.09 12.83 -0.72
C LYS A 90 3.91 14.25 -1.26
N LYS A 91 3.69 15.22 -0.38
CA LYS A 91 3.43 16.62 -0.72
C LYS A 91 4.66 17.54 -0.57
N ASP A 92 5.81 16.97 -0.24
CA ASP A 92 7.08 17.67 -0.14
C ASP A 92 7.75 17.74 -1.50
N ALA A 93 7.70 18.90 -2.17
CA ALA A 93 8.27 19.04 -3.51
C ALA A 93 9.80 18.96 -3.53
N VAL A 94 10.48 19.26 -2.42
CA VAL A 94 11.94 19.31 -2.34
C VAL A 94 12.52 17.91 -2.07
N GLY A 95 11.94 17.16 -1.13
CA GLY A 95 12.35 15.79 -0.84
C GLY A 95 12.03 14.81 -1.97
N ASN A 96 10.96 15.05 -2.74
CA ASN A 96 10.59 14.22 -3.90
C ASN A 96 11.22 14.70 -5.22
N PHE A 97 12.10 15.71 -5.21
CA PHE A 97 12.74 16.19 -6.43
C PHE A 97 13.85 15.22 -6.88
N GLU A 98 13.56 14.41 -7.91
CA GLU A 98 14.43 13.35 -8.42
C GLU A 98 15.71 13.84 -9.14
N GLN A 99 15.94 15.16 -9.19
CA GLN A 99 17.08 15.80 -9.87
C GLN A 99 17.44 15.15 -11.22
N PHE A 100 16.43 14.89 -12.06
CA PHE A 100 16.58 14.26 -13.38
C PHE A 100 17.25 12.87 -13.33
N GLY A 101 16.76 11.96 -12.49
CA GLY A 101 17.18 10.55 -12.45
C GLY A 101 18.52 10.28 -11.77
N ALA A 102 19.02 11.21 -10.93
CA ALA A 102 20.22 10.97 -10.15
C ALA A 102 19.95 9.94 -9.03
N PRO A 103 20.89 9.02 -8.74
CA PRO A 103 20.74 8.06 -7.64
C PRO A 103 20.42 8.75 -6.31
N MET A 104 19.60 8.10 -5.49
CA MET A 104 19.39 8.53 -4.10
C MET A 104 20.62 8.14 -3.28
N ILE A 105 20.96 8.97 -2.27
CA ILE A 105 22.14 8.72 -1.44
C ILE A 105 21.98 7.45 -0.60
N GLY A 106 20.77 7.15 -0.15
CA GLY A 106 20.44 5.95 0.59
C GLY A 106 18.96 5.63 0.45
N LYS A 107 18.34 5.12 1.52
CA LYS A 107 16.91 4.80 1.51
C LYS A 107 16.09 6.04 1.82
N GLN A 108 15.02 6.25 1.05
CA GLN A 108 14.01 7.26 1.36
C GLN A 108 12.70 6.59 1.75
N PHE A 109 12.08 7.06 2.83
CA PHE A 109 10.77 6.59 3.31
C PHE A 109 9.76 7.71 3.32
N THR A 110 8.54 7.41 2.90
CA THR A 110 7.41 8.34 2.94
C THR A 110 6.66 8.21 4.26
N THR A 111 6.37 9.35 4.88
CA THR A 111 5.81 9.46 6.23
C THR A 111 4.43 10.13 6.19
N LYS A 112 3.65 9.95 7.25
CA LYS A 112 2.40 10.70 7.42
C LYS A 112 2.73 12.17 7.67
N SER A 113 2.11 13.08 6.91
CA SER A 113 2.19 14.52 7.16
C SER A 113 0.92 15.03 7.84
N ASN A 114 1.08 16.05 8.69
CA ASN A 114 -0.03 16.89 9.09
C ASN A 114 -0.27 17.91 7.98
N GLY A 115 -1.22 17.62 7.11
CA GLY A 115 -1.60 18.55 6.06
C GLY A 115 -2.21 19.83 6.63
N VAL A 116 -1.41 20.89 6.79
CA VAL A 116 -1.88 22.28 6.95
C VAL A 116 -0.73 23.29 6.75
N ASP A 117 -0.84 24.14 5.72
CA ASP A 117 -1.25 25.56 5.81
C ASP A 117 -1.00 26.18 4.42
N ARG A 118 -2.07 26.57 3.70
CA ARG A 118 -2.00 27.07 2.30
C ARG A 118 -1.08 28.29 2.18
N VAL A 119 -0.92 29.06 3.25
CA VAL A 119 -0.08 30.27 3.26
C VAL A 119 1.41 29.94 3.32
N LEU A 120 1.83 28.91 4.06
CA LEU A 120 3.23 28.46 4.07
C LEU A 120 3.61 27.68 2.80
N ALA A 121 2.66 26.96 2.19
CA ALA A 121 2.92 26.16 0.99
C ALA A 121 3.34 27.01 -0.23
N VAL A 122 2.86 28.24 -0.33
CA VAL A 122 3.24 29.18 -1.39
C VAL A 122 4.66 29.72 -1.19
N LEU A 123 5.08 29.90 0.07
CA LEU A 123 6.40 30.46 0.40
C LEU A 123 7.55 29.42 0.37
N PHE A 124 7.26 28.15 0.69
CA PHE A 124 8.27 27.11 0.91
C PHE A 124 8.23 25.95 -0.10
N MET A 125 7.70 26.18 -1.32
CA MET A 125 7.52 25.13 -2.34
C MET A 125 6.75 23.90 -1.79
N GLY A 126 5.47 24.07 -1.46
CA GLY A 126 4.60 22.98 -0.98
C GLY A 126 4.68 22.73 0.53
N GLU A 127 4.27 21.54 0.98
CA GLU A 127 4.19 21.18 2.41
C GLU A 127 5.58 20.89 3.05
N HIS A 128 6.68 21.47 2.56
CA HIS A 128 8.08 21.24 2.98
C HIS A 128 8.51 21.63 4.42
N PRO A 129 7.91 22.63 5.12
CA PRO A 129 8.42 23.11 6.41
C PRO A 129 8.43 22.03 7.52
N MET A 130 9.39 22.11 8.45
CA MET A 130 9.50 21.16 9.58
C MET A 130 8.22 20.98 10.43
N LYS A 131 7.29 21.94 10.38
CA LYS A 131 5.98 21.85 11.05
C LYS A 131 5.07 20.77 10.46
N THR A 132 5.19 20.44 9.17
CA THR A 132 4.41 19.36 8.53
C THR A 132 4.88 17.96 8.97
N PHE A 133 6.08 17.91 9.56
CA PHE A 133 6.70 16.71 10.15
C PHE A 133 6.33 16.53 11.64
N LYS A 134 5.57 17.46 12.26
CA LYS A 134 5.33 17.47 13.72
C LYS A 134 4.62 16.22 14.28
N ASP A 135 3.80 15.55 13.47
CA ASP A 135 3.02 14.36 13.89
C ASP A 135 3.51 13.05 13.26
N MET A 136 4.71 13.09 12.66
CA MET A 136 5.32 11.90 12.10
C MET A 136 6.00 11.03 13.14
N PHE A 137 6.12 11.46 14.40
CA PHE A 137 6.75 10.67 15.45
C PHE A 137 5.69 10.09 16.38
N ARG A 138 5.84 8.82 16.71
CA ARG A 138 5.11 8.17 17.80
C ARG A 138 5.63 8.71 19.16
N LYS A 139 4.88 8.47 20.24
CA LYS A 139 5.29 8.86 21.60
C LYS A 139 6.63 8.27 22.05
N ASN A 140 7.03 7.14 21.45
CA ASN A 140 8.31 6.47 21.71
C ASN A 140 9.46 6.95 20.80
N GLY A 141 9.23 7.99 19.99
CA GLY A 141 10.23 8.58 19.09
C GLY A 141 10.40 7.89 17.73
N SER A 142 9.69 6.79 17.45
CA SER A 142 9.77 6.14 16.13
C SER A 142 8.96 6.89 15.07
N VAL A 143 9.41 6.87 13.82
CA VAL A 143 8.72 7.52 12.71
C VAL A 143 7.46 6.73 12.29
N ARG A 144 6.40 7.44 11.95
CA ARG A 144 5.11 6.96 11.43
C ARG A 144 5.15 7.02 9.91
N LEU A 145 5.43 5.87 9.32
CA LEU A 145 5.41 5.71 7.87
C LEU A 145 4.00 5.93 7.34
N GLU A 146 3.87 6.41 6.10
CA GLU A 146 2.55 6.56 5.47
C GLU A 146 1.87 5.20 5.25
N LEU A 147 2.69 4.17 5.00
CA LEU A 147 2.29 2.78 4.87
C LEU A 147 2.79 2.01 6.09
N GLU A 148 2.00 1.97 7.15
CA GLU A 148 2.34 1.16 8.33
C GLU A 148 1.90 -0.30 8.13
N PRO A 149 2.75 -1.29 8.46
CA PRO A 149 2.41 -2.71 8.33
C PRO A 149 1.08 -3.07 8.98
N ASP A 150 0.74 -2.46 10.12
CA ASP A 150 -0.51 -2.68 10.83
C ASP A 150 -1.74 -2.17 10.06
N GLU A 151 -1.62 -1.03 9.37
CA GLU A 151 -2.69 -0.49 8.54
C GLU A 151 -2.85 -1.31 7.26
N ILE A 152 -1.76 -1.77 6.67
CA ILE A 152 -1.77 -2.69 5.54
C ILE A 152 -2.46 -4.01 5.92
N MET A 153 -2.12 -4.59 7.08
CA MET A 153 -2.78 -5.78 7.62
C MET A 153 -4.25 -5.54 7.97
N LYS A 154 -4.65 -4.32 8.32
CA LYS A 154 -6.06 -3.97 8.55
C LYS A 154 -6.84 -3.99 7.23
N HIS A 155 -6.35 -3.30 6.20
CA HIS A 155 -7.01 -3.28 4.88
C HIS A 155 -7.05 -4.67 4.24
N ALA A 156 -6.00 -5.50 4.43
CA ALA A 156 -6.01 -6.88 3.95
C ALA A 156 -7.10 -7.73 4.64
N ARG A 157 -7.35 -7.51 5.93
CA ARG A 157 -8.48 -8.16 6.64
C ARG A 157 -9.84 -7.68 6.15
N GLU A 158 -9.97 -6.40 5.80
CA GLU A 158 -11.19 -5.88 5.18
C GLU A 158 -11.46 -6.53 3.80
N LEU A 159 -10.41 -6.78 3.00
CA LEU A 159 -10.52 -7.53 1.74
C LEU A 159 -10.94 -8.99 1.96
N GLN A 160 -10.44 -9.65 3.00
CA GLN A 160 -10.87 -11.00 3.37
C GLN A 160 -12.35 -11.03 3.77
N GLN A 161 -12.80 -10.08 4.60
CA GLN A 161 -14.21 -9.95 4.98
C GLN A 161 -15.12 -9.73 3.77
N LEU A 162 -14.67 -8.94 2.78
CA LEU A 162 -15.40 -8.77 1.53
C LEU A 162 -15.53 -10.08 0.76
N GLY A 163 -14.47 -10.90 0.75
CA GLY A 163 -14.52 -12.27 0.20
C GLY A 163 -15.59 -13.14 0.87
N ASP A 164 -15.72 -13.08 2.20
CA ASP A 164 -16.73 -13.83 2.96
C ASP A 164 -18.17 -13.36 2.65
N VAL A 165 -18.35 -12.05 2.42
CA VAL A 165 -19.62 -11.49 1.95
C VAL A 165 -19.98 -12.06 0.58
N LEU A 166 -19.03 -12.14 -0.36
CA LEU A 166 -19.27 -12.75 -1.67
C LEU A 166 -19.65 -14.23 -1.54
N SER A 167 -19.02 -14.99 -0.65
CA SER A 167 -19.43 -16.37 -0.36
C SER A 167 -20.87 -16.47 0.14
N THR A 168 -21.29 -15.54 1.01
CA THR A 168 -22.66 -15.49 1.51
C THR A 168 -23.66 -15.20 0.38
N VAL A 169 -23.32 -14.27 -0.52
CA VAL A 169 -24.16 -13.95 -1.68
C VAL A 169 -24.28 -15.16 -2.61
N ILE A 170 -23.16 -15.84 -2.92
CA ILE A 170 -23.16 -17.07 -3.73
C ILE A 170 -24.10 -18.11 -3.12
N ARG A 171 -23.95 -18.39 -1.81
CA ARG A 171 -24.80 -19.35 -1.11
C ARG A 171 -26.28 -18.97 -1.16
N ASN A 172 -26.62 -17.69 -0.98
CA ASN A 172 -28.00 -17.23 -1.05
C ASN A 172 -28.61 -17.43 -2.46
N ILE A 173 -27.81 -17.24 -3.52
CA ILE A 173 -28.26 -17.52 -4.89
C ILE A 173 -28.48 -19.03 -5.07
N GLU A 174 -27.53 -19.87 -4.64
CA GLU A 174 -27.65 -21.32 -4.73
C GLU A 174 -28.87 -21.84 -3.92
N GLU A 175 -29.11 -21.32 -2.73
CA GLU A 175 -30.29 -21.61 -1.90
C GLU A 175 -31.59 -21.16 -2.56
N PHE A 176 -31.61 -20.00 -3.22
CA PHE A 176 -32.77 -19.53 -3.99
C PHE A 176 -33.09 -20.51 -5.13
N GLN A 177 -32.08 -20.94 -5.89
CA GLN A 177 -32.26 -21.89 -6.99
C GLN A 177 -32.83 -23.23 -6.49
N GLN A 178 -32.38 -23.72 -5.33
CA GLN A 178 -32.91 -24.93 -4.70
C GLN A 178 -34.36 -24.76 -4.24
N LYS A 179 -34.67 -23.68 -3.52
CA LYS A 179 -36.03 -23.41 -3.03
C LYS A 179 -37.03 -23.26 -4.16
N GLU A 180 -36.63 -22.63 -5.26
CA GLU A 180 -37.47 -22.51 -6.44
C GLU A 180 -37.72 -23.88 -7.08
N ALA A 181 -36.69 -24.69 -7.29
CA ALA A 181 -36.83 -26.04 -7.83
C ALA A 181 -37.80 -26.91 -6.99
N GLU A 182 -37.69 -26.83 -5.67
CA GLU A 182 -38.60 -27.49 -4.74
C GLU A 182 -40.03 -26.93 -4.85
N GLY A 183 -40.19 -25.61 -4.90
CA GLY A 183 -41.48 -24.92 -5.02
C GLY A 183 -42.20 -25.28 -6.31
N ILE A 184 -41.51 -25.30 -7.45
CA ILE A 184 -42.06 -25.71 -8.75
C ILE A 184 -42.48 -27.18 -8.69
N SER A 185 -41.64 -28.04 -8.12
CA SER A 185 -41.96 -29.47 -7.98
C SER A 185 -43.21 -29.69 -7.10
N GLN A 186 -43.35 -28.93 -6.01
CA GLN A 186 -44.54 -28.95 -5.16
C GLN A 186 -45.78 -28.45 -5.90
N LEU A 187 -45.66 -27.34 -6.63
CA LEU A 187 -46.74 -26.77 -7.44
C LEU A 187 -47.22 -27.76 -8.50
N LYS A 188 -46.30 -28.38 -9.24
CA LYS A 188 -46.59 -29.43 -10.22
C LYS A 188 -47.39 -30.56 -9.60
N ARG A 189 -46.93 -31.11 -8.47
CA ARG A 189 -47.63 -32.18 -7.76
C ARG A 189 -49.05 -31.79 -7.35
N LYS A 190 -49.21 -30.57 -6.80
CA LYS A 190 -50.52 -30.07 -6.36
C LYS A 190 -51.49 -29.91 -7.54
N LEU A 191 -51.04 -29.29 -8.63
CA LEU A 191 -51.87 -29.06 -9.81
C LEU A 191 -52.25 -30.38 -10.51
N LYS A 192 -51.31 -31.32 -10.63
CA LYS A 192 -51.58 -32.66 -11.16
C LYS A 192 -52.59 -33.43 -10.30
N TYR A 193 -52.49 -33.36 -8.97
CA TYR A 193 -53.49 -33.96 -8.10
C TYR A 193 -54.90 -33.38 -8.33
N GLU A 194 -55.01 -32.08 -8.62
CA GLU A 194 -56.29 -31.43 -8.93
C GLU A 194 -56.88 -31.84 -10.30
N THR A 195 -56.15 -32.60 -11.13
CA THR A 195 -56.66 -33.20 -12.39
C THR A 195 -57.38 -34.54 -12.20
N GLN A 196 -57.31 -35.13 -11.00
CA GLN A 196 -58.00 -36.38 -10.70
C GLN A 196 -59.53 -36.19 -10.62
N PRO A 197 -60.34 -37.26 -10.75
CA PRO A 197 -61.79 -37.18 -10.64
C PRO A 197 -62.24 -36.49 -9.33
N GLY A 198 -63.07 -35.45 -9.44
CA GLY A 198 -63.51 -34.63 -8.32
C GLY A 198 -62.58 -33.44 -7.96
N GLY A 199 -61.45 -33.31 -8.65
CA GLY A 199 -60.54 -32.17 -8.53
C GLY A 199 -61.00 -30.94 -9.32
N LYS A 200 -60.41 -29.78 -9.01
CA LYS A 200 -60.75 -28.50 -9.64
C LYS A 200 -60.45 -28.48 -11.15
N TYR A 201 -59.41 -29.19 -11.57
CA TYR A 201 -58.93 -29.26 -12.94
C TYR A 201 -59.16 -30.65 -13.56
N HIS A 202 -60.19 -31.38 -13.12
CA HIS A 202 -60.49 -32.75 -13.56
C HIS A 202 -60.76 -32.92 -15.07
N LEU A 203 -60.93 -31.82 -15.81
CA LEU A 203 -61.07 -31.81 -17.27
C LEU A 203 -59.73 -31.73 -17.99
N LEU A 204 -58.64 -31.43 -17.29
CA LEU A 204 -57.29 -31.39 -17.84
C LEU A 204 -56.58 -32.72 -17.58
N ALA A 205 -55.69 -33.12 -18.47
CA ALA A 205 -54.75 -34.20 -18.25
C ALA A 205 -53.47 -33.71 -17.55
N GLU A 206 -52.75 -34.60 -16.86
CA GLU A 206 -51.52 -34.23 -16.14
C GLU A 206 -50.44 -33.60 -17.02
N TYR A 207 -50.36 -34.00 -18.30
CA TYR A 207 -49.38 -33.44 -19.23
C TYR A 207 -49.73 -32.00 -19.64
N GLU A 208 -51.02 -31.63 -19.66
CA GLU A 208 -51.47 -30.27 -19.96
C GLU A 208 -51.03 -29.30 -18.86
N ILE A 209 -50.89 -29.78 -17.61
CA ILE A 209 -50.30 -29.01 -16.51
C ILE A 209 -48.80 -28.77 -16.74
N ASP A 210 -48.06 -29.79 -17.18
CA ASP A 210 -46.62 -29.64 -17.48
C ASP A 210 -46.40 -28.66 -18.64
N ASP A 211 -47.23 -28.73 -19.68
CA ASP A 211 -47.15 -27.83 -20.83
C ASP A 211 -47.48 -26.37 -20.44
N ALA A 212 -48.51 -26.15 -19.64
CA ALA A 212 -48.85 -24.82 -19.14
C ALA A 212 -47.73 -24.21 -18.27
N ILE A 213 -47.09 -25.02 -17.42
CA ILE A 213 -45.95 -24.57 -16.61
C ILE A 213 -44.74 -24.24 -17.49
N ARG A 214 -44.48 -25.05 -18.52
CA ARG A 214 -43.40 -24.83 -19.47
C ARG A 214 -43.61 -23.54 -20.29
N GLU A 215 -44.85 -23.22 -20.65
CA GLU A 215 -45.18 -22.00 -21.40
C GLU A 215 -44.87 -20.72 -20.62
N VAL A 216 -45.06 -20.74 -19.29
CA VAL A 216 -44.79 -19.59 -18.41
C VAL A 216 -43.32 -19.55 -17.96
N ALA A 217 -42.62 -20.67 -18.01
CA ALA A 217 -41.21 -20.75 -17.62
C ALA A 217 -40.33 -19.87 -18.51
N LYS A 218 -39.31 -19.23 -17.91
CA LYS A 218 -38.34 -18.43 -18.67
C LYS A 218 -37.29 -19.28 -19.37
N ALA A 219 -37.02 -20.47 -18.83
CA ALA A 219 -36.10 -21.42 -19.42
C ALA A 219 -36.50 -22.85 -19.04
N THR A 220 -36.10 -23.81 -19.85
CA THR A 220 -36.15 -25.24 -19.53
C THR A 220 -34.79 -25.84 -19.82
N GLN A 221 -34.18 -26.48 -18.82
CA GLN A 221 -32.91 -27.19 -18.97
C GLN A 221 -33.02 -28.57 -18.33
N ASN A 222 -32.53 -29.61 -19.01
CA ASN A 222 -32.56 -31.00 -18.53
C ASN A 222 -33.95 -31.48 -18.04
N GLY A 223 -35.02 -31.01 -18.67
CA GLY A 223 -36.40 -31.35 -18.31
C GLY A 223 -36.95 -30.61 -17.08
N GLN A 224 -36.22 -29.62 -16.58
CA GLN A 224 -36.61 -28.80 -15.43
C GLN A 224 -36.84 -27.34 -15.86
N GLU A 225 -37.95 -26.78 -15.40
CA GLU A 225 -38.38 -25.43 -15.71
C GLU A 225 -37.84 -24.43 -14.68
N TYR A 226 -37.44 -23.26 -15.16
CA TYR A 226 -36.87 -22.18 -14.37
C TYR A 226 -37.61 -20.88 -14.68
N PHE A 227 -37.92 -20.09 -13.64
CA PHE A 227 -38.63 -18.82 -13.76
C PHE A 227 -37.68 -17.60 -13.66
N TYR A 228 -36.37 -17.87 -13.69
CA TYR A 228 -35.28 -16.90 -13.81
C TYR A 228 -34.40 -17.22 -15.02
N ASN A 229 -33.50 -16.30 -15.36
CA ASN A 229 -32.50 -16.53 -16.39
C ASN A 229 -31.34 -17.37 -15.83
N VAL A 230 -31.32 -18.67 -16.17
CA VAL A 230 -30.34 -19.64 -15.66
C VAL A 230 -28.91 -19.28 -16.06
N GLN A 231 -28.69 -18.90 -17.32
CA GLN A 231 -27.37 -18.52 -17.83
C GLN A 231 -26.81 -17.31 -17.07
N LEU A 232 -27.64 -16.30 -16.84
CA LEU A 232 -27.24 -15.11 -16.08
C LEU A 232 -26.90 -15.45 -14.62
N ALA A 233 -27.66 -16.36 -13.99
CA ALA A 233 -27.39 -16.81 -12.63
C ALA A 233 -26.06 -17.59 -12.53
N GLU A 234 -25.81 -18.51 -13.47
CA GLU A 234 -24.55 -19.26 -13.56
C GLU A 234 -23.36 -18.34 -13.80
N GLU A 235 -23.50 -17.38 -14.72
CA GLU A 235 -22.48 -16.38 -15.01
C GLU A 235 -22.19 -15.50 -13.79
N LEU A 236 -23.24 -15.06 -13.08
CA LEU A 236 -23.10 -14.30 -11.86
C LEU A 236 -22.36 -15.10 -10.78
N ILE A 237 -22.75 -16.35 -10.52
CA ILE A 237 -22.06 -17.22 -9.56
C ILE A 237 -20.59 -17.41 -9.96
N HIS A 238 -20.31 -17.63 -11.24
CA HIS A 238 -18.95 -17.78 -11.76
C HIS A 238 -18.11 -16.53 -11.48
N ASN A 239 -18.64 -15.35 -11.82
CA ASN A 239 -17.98 -14.07 -11.62
C ASN A 239 -17.74 -13.76 -10.14
N LEU A 240 -18.72 -14.05 -9.27
CA LEU A 240 -18.57 -13.89 -7.83
C LEU A 240 -17.49 -14.84 -7.26
N LYS A 241 -17.49 -16.11 -7.67
CA LYS A 241 -16.46 -17.10 -7.26
C LYS A 241 -15.07 -16.73 -7.74
N LYS A 242 -14.95 -16.11 -8.92
CA LYS A 242 -13.68 -15.59 -9.43
C LYS A 242 -13.21 -14.40 -8.59
N LYS A 243 -14.08 -13.42 -8.35
CA LYS A 243 -13.75 -12.21 -7.57
C LYS A 243 -13.41 -12.51 -6.11
N GLN A 244 -14.12 -13.47 -5.51
CA GLN A 244 -13.79 -13.96 -4.17
C GLN A 244 -12.35 -14.47 -4.10
N ARG A 245 -11.94 -15.34 -5.04
CA ARG A 245 -10.58 -15.91 -5.08
C ARG A 245 -9.51 -14.84 -5.27
N GLU A 246 -9.75 -13.89 -6.18
CA GLU A 246 -8.85 -12.76 -6.42
C GLU A 246 -8.65 -11.92 -5.15
N LEU A 247 -9.73 -11.59 -4.43
CA LEU A 247 -9.67 -10.80 -3.20
C LEU A 247 -8.94 -11.52 -2.06
N GLN A 248 -9.21 -12.82 -1.90
CA GLN A 248 -8.55 -13.64 -0.88
C GLN A 248 -7.04 -13.74 -1.14
N GLN A 249 -6.65 -14.07 -2.38
CA GLN A 249 -5.25 -14.17 -2.76
C GLN A 249 -4.51 -12.83 -2.57
N PHE A 250 -5.12 -11.73 -3.03
CA PHE A 250 -4.52 -10.40 -2.87
C PHE A 250 -4.36 -10.01 -1.40
N GLY A 251 -5.35 -10.32 -0.55
CA GLY A 251 -5.27 -10.11 0.89
C GLY A 251 -4.12 -10.89 1.53
N GLU A 252 -3.93 -12.16 1.16
CA GLU A 252 -2.83 -13.01 1.67
C GLU A 252 -1.45 -12.50 1.26
N GLU A 253 -1.28 -12.12 -0.02
CA GLU A 253 -0.03 -11.55 -0.53
C GLU A 253 0.36 -10.26 0.21
N ILE A 254 -0.63 -9.39 0.46
CA ILE A 254 -0.43 -8.17 1.24
C ILE A 254 -0.02 -8.48 2.68
N ILE A 255 -0.69 -9.43 3.35
CA ILE A 255 -0.37 -9.81 4.74
C ILE A 255 1.05 -10.39 4.80
N HIS A 256 1.44 -11.22 3.84
CA HIS A 256 2.77 -11.78 3.76
C HIS A 256 3.83 -10.68 3.57
N ALA A 257 3.61 -9.75 2.66
CA ALA A 257 4.49 -8.61 2.44
C ALA A 257 4.61 -7.73 3.69
N ALA A 258 3.50 -7.42 4.37
CA ALA A 258 3.47 -6.61 5.58
C ALA A 258 4.20 -7.28 6.75
N ASN A 259 4.03 -8.59 6.94
CA ASN A 259 4.77 -9.35 7.94
C ASN A 259 6.27 -9.36 7.63
N SER A 260 6.66 -9.56 6.38
CA SER A 260 8.07 -9.50 5.96
C SER A 260 8.70 -8.13 6.23
N LEU A 261 7.96 -7.04 5.99
CA LEU A 261 8.40 -5.69 6.34
C LEU A 261 8.58 -5.52 7.86
N ARG A 262 7.59 -5.94 8.65
CA ARG A 262 7.66 -5.88 10.12
C ARG A 262 8.84 -6.67 10.69
N ASP A 263 9.09 -7.86 10.15
CA ASP A 263 10.17 -8.73 10.62
C ASP A 263 11.55 -8.16 10.27
N LYS A 264 11.70 -7.56 9.08
CA LYS A 264 12.92 -6.83 8.69
C LYS A 264 13.16 -5.60 9.58
N ASP A 265 12.13 -4.81 9.87
CA ASP A 265 12.23 -3.67 10.78
C ASP A 265 12.60 -4.12 12.21
N GLY A 266 12.03 -5.23 12.68
CA GLY A 266 12.35 -5.81 13.98
C GLY A 266 13.80 -6.30 14.08
N GLN A 267 14.33 -6.91 13.01
CA GLN A 267 15.73 -7.34 12.94
C GLN A 267 16.69 -6.15 12.92
N LEU A 268 16.39 -5.10 12.15
CA LEU A 268 17.19 -3.87 12.13
C LEU A 268 17.26 -3.24 13.54
N ASN A 269 16.13 -3.13 14.23
CA ASN A 269 16.09 -2.58 15.60
C ASN A 269 16.91 -3.40 16.62
N LYS A 270 16.94 -4.74 16.49
CA LYS A 270 17.79 -5.61 17.34
C LYS A 270 19.28 -5.41 17.05
N ASN A 271 19.66 -5.27 15.77
CA ASN A 271 21.04 -5.01 15.38
C ASN A 271 21.55 -3.65 15.90
N PHE A 272 20.69 -2.63 15.96
CA PHE A 272 21.04 -1.34 16.57
C PHE A 272 21.24 -1.42 18.10
N LYS A 273 20.47 -2.26 18.82
CA LYS A 273 20.69 -2.47 20.27
C LYS A 273 21.98 -3.23 20.59
N GLY A 274 22.46 -4.07 19.68
CA GLY A 274 23.71 -4.82 19.83
C GLY A 274 24.99 -4.00 19.63
N LEU A 275 24.89 -2.80 19.04
CA LEU A 275 26.01 -1.89 18.79
C LEU A 275 26.28 -0.89 19.93
N VAL A 276 25.43 -0.88 20.97
CA VAL A 276 25.65 -0.11 22.20
C VAL A 276 26.31 -1.03 23.23
N LYS A 277 27.63 -1.14 23.17
CA LYS A 277 28.50 -1.60 24.26
C LYS A 277 29.70 -0.68 24.37
#